data_AF-A0A955WN79-F1
#
_entry.id   AF-A0A955WN79-F1
#
_cell.length_a   1.000
_cell.length_b   1.000
_cell.length_c   1.000
_cell.angle_alpha   90.00
_cell.angle_beta   90.00
_cell.angle_gamma   90.00
#
_symmetry.space_group_name_H-M   'P 1'
#
loop_
_entity.id
_entity.type
_entity.pdbx_description
1 polymer ?
#
loop_
_entity_poly.entity_id
_entity_poly.type
_entity_poly.pdbx_seq_one_letter_code
_entity_poly.pdbx_strand_id
1 'polypeptide(L)'
;MRVLSLALLALLAVGCGAEIGDECNSNADCGQRRFCDRASRGGYCTITPCTPNSCPENSVCVEFENEETYCMALCDTSDDCRTGYTCDQETGAAPYCRQTR
;
A
#
# COMPACT_ATOMS: atom_id res chain seq x y z
N MET A 1 -11.53 51.32 -8.85
CA MET A 1 -10.20 50.66 -8.97
C MET A 1 -10.06 49.75 -7.74
N ARG A 2 -10.62 48.54 -7.69
CA ARG A 2 -10.10 47.24 -8.18
C ARG A 2 -8.63 46.98 -7.87
N VAL A 3 -8.34 46.40 -6.70
CA VAL A 3 -7.26 45.41 -6.45
C VAL A 3 -7.62 44.69 -5.14
N LEU A 4 -8.27 43.52 -5.21
CA LEU A 4 -7.70 42.17 -5.12
C LEU A 4 -6.84 41.95 -3.87
N SER A 5 -7.37 41.17 -2.92
CA SER A 5 -6.57 40.47 -1.91
C SER A 5 -7.31 39.19 -1.51
N LEU A 6 -7.38 38.21 -2.43
CA LEU A 6 -7.61 36.81 -2.03
C LEU A 6 -6.30 36.32 -1.42
N ALA A 7 -6.23 36.28 -0.09
CA ALA A 7 -5.16 35.59 0.62
C ALA A 7 -5.32 34.08 0.38
N LEU A 8 -4.53 33.57 -0.57
CA LEU A 8 -4.43 32.16 -0.90
C LEU A 8 -3.67 31.45 0.24
N LEU A 9 -4.40 30.90 1.21
CA LEU A 9 -3.85 29.93 2.17
C LEU A 9 -3.63 28.60 1.42
N ALA A 10 -2.45 28.44 0.82
CA ALA A 10 -1.97 27.14 0.37
C ALA A 10 -1.47 26.37 1.60
N LEU A 11 -2.34 25.54 2.20
CA LEU A 11 -1.89 24.52 3.15
C LEU A 11 -1.04 23.50 2.37
N LEU A 12 0.27 23.53 2.61
CA LEU A 12 1.19 22.48 2.20
C LEU A 12 0.93 21.25 3.08
N ALA A 13 -0.05 20.43 2.69
CA ALA A 13 -0.15 19.07 3.19
C ALA A 13 1.00 18.27 2.57
N VAL A 14 2.14 18.24 3.28
CA VAL A 14 3.17 17.23 3.05
C VAL A 14 2.57 15.92 3.55
N GLY A 15 1.82 15.24 2.69
CA GLY A 15 1.38 13.87 2.97
C GLY A 15 2.61 12.99 3.05
N CYS A 16 2.70 12.16 4.09
CA CYS A 16 3.59 11.01 4.08
C CYS A 16 3.38 10.28 2.75
N GLY A 17 4.47 9.94 2.06
CA GLY A 17 4.37 9.28 0.77
C GLY A 17 3.68 7.93 0.92
N ALA A 18 2.90 7.52 -0.08
CA ALA A 18 2.19 6.25 -0.04
C ALA A 18 3.11 5.06 0.25
N GLU A 19 2.60 4.10 0.99
CA GLU A 19 3.29 2.91 1.50
C GLU A 19 2.72 1.64 0.86
N ILE A 20 3.35 0.49 1.16
CA ILE A 20 2.80 -0.81 0.76
C ILE A 20 1.55 -1.07 1.60
N GLY A 21 0.43 -1.37 0.95
CA GLY A 21 -0.84 -1.66 1.60
C GLY A 21 -1.83 -0.51 1.74
N ASP A 22 -1.44 0.69 1.33
CA ASP A 22 -2.36 1.82 1.21
C ASP A 22 -3.47 1.55 0.18
N GLU A 23 -4.64 2.16 0.42
CA GLU A 23 -5.73 2.20 -0.54
C GLU A 23 -5.36 3.04 -1.78
N CYS A 24 -5.90 2.65 -2.93
CA CYS A 24 -5.63 3.35 -4.17
C CYS A 24 -6.73 3.13 -5.21
N ASN A 25 -6.88 4.09 -6.11
CA ASN A 25 -7.73 3.96 -7.30
C ASN A 25 -6.89 3.91 -8.59
N SER A 26 -5.65 4.41 -8.54
CA SER A 26 -4.71 4.45 -9.65
C SER A 26 -3.27 4.37 -9.18
N ASN A 27 -2.33 4.10 -10.10
CA ASN A 27 -0.90 4.06 -9.78
C ASN A 27 -0.35 5.40 -9.30
N ALA A 28 -1.01 6.52 -9.63
CA ALA A 28 -0.59 7.84 -9.16
C ALA A 28 -0.74 8.00 -7.64
N ASP A 29 -1.65 7.24 -7.03
CA ASP A 29 -1.90 7.28 -5.58
C ASP A 29 -0.76 6.61 -4.79
N CYS A 30 -0.05 5.64 -5.40
CA CYS A 30 0.97 4.83 -4.72
C CYS A 30 2.39 5.43 -4.74
N GLY A 31 2.55 6.64 -5.29
CA GLY A 31 3.83 7.28 -5.47
C GLY A 31 4.71 6.58 -6.52
N GLN A 32 6.03 6.74 -6.39
CA GLN A 32 6.96 6.21 -7.38
C GLN A 32 7.19 4.71 -7.20
N ARG A 33 7.27 3.98 -8.33
CA ARG A 33 7.69 2.56 -8.40
C ARG A 33 6.76 1.56 -7.70
N ARG A 34 5.50 1.92 -7.49
CA ARG A 34 4.44 1.01 -7.00
C ARG A 34 3.29 0.95 -7.98
N PHE A 35 2.55 -0.13 -7.93
CA PHE A 35 1.34 -0.38 -8.72
C PHE A 35 0.13 -0.42 -7.79
N CYS A 36 -1.01 0.07 -8.26
CA CYS A 36 -2.27 -0.10 -7.56
C CYS A 36 -2.91 -1.42 -7.97
N ASP A 37 -2.81 -2.44 -7.12
CA ASP A 37 -3.59 -3.66 -7.30
C ASP A 37 -5.07 -3.37 -7.03
N ARG A 38 -5.85 -3.36 -8.11
CA ARG A 38 -7.29 -3.10 -8.09
C ARG A 38 -8.12 -4.38 -7.98
N ALA A 39 -7.50 -5.56 -7.99
CA ALA A 39 -8.19 -6.79 -7.66
C ALA A 39 -8.52 -6.84 -6.16
N SER A 40 -7.63 -6.27 -5.33
CA SER A 40 -7.87 -6.00 -3.92
C SER A 40 -9.01 -4.99 -3.71
N ARG A 41 -9.94 -5.27 -2.78
CA ARG A 41 -11.03 -4.34 -2.45
C ARG A 41 -10.49 -3.00 -1.91
N GLY A 42 -10.90 -1.90 -2.53
CA GLY A 42 -10.42 -0.54 -2.21
C GLY A 42 -9.02 -0.22 -2.75
N GLY A 43 -8.44 -1.12 -3.53
CA GLY A 43 -7.07 -1.02 -4.00
C GLY A 43 -6.04 -1.40 -2.94
N TYR A 44 -4.85 -1.75 -3.41
CA TYR A 44 -3.70 -2.03 -2.58
C TYR A 44 -2.41 -1.60 -3.30
N CYS A 45 -1.72 -0.61 -2.74
CA CYS A 45 -0.42 -0.20 -3.26
C CYS A 45 0.62 -1.30 -3.01
N THR A 46 1.22 -1.83 -4.08
CA THR A 46 2.18 -2.94 -4.02
C THR A 46 3.28 -2.80 -5.06
N ILE A 47 4.25 -3.71 -5.03
CA ILE A 47 5.25 -3.92 -6.08
C ILE A 47 5.10 -5.35 -6.57
N THR A 48 4.99 -5.50 -7.88
CA THR A 48 4.91 -6.79 -8.56
C THR A 48 5.61 -6.73 -9.92
N PRO A 49 6.31 -7.78 -10.36
CA PRO A 49 6.73 -8.93 -9.53
C PRO A 49 7.78 -8.50 -8.48
N CYS A 50 7.93 -9.29 -7.41
CA CYS A 50 8.98 -9.12 -6.42
C CYS A 50 9.80 -10.40 -6.25
N THR A 51 10.99 -10.27 -5.66
CA THR A 51 11.84 -11.39 -5.24
C THR A 51 12.11 -11.28 -3.74
N PRO A 52 12.60 -12.35 -3.08
CA PRO A 52 13.02 -12.25 -1.68
C PRO A 52 13.95 -11.05 -1.45
N ASN A 53 13.67 -10.26 -0.42
CA ASN A 53 14.39 -9.02 -0.05
C ASN A 53 14.35 -7.86 -1.06
N SER A 54 13.52 -7.90 -2.10
CA SER A 54 13.37 -6.75 -3.02
C SER A 54 12.33 -5.73 -2.56
N CYS A 55 11.50 -6.09 -1.57
CA CYS A 55 10.47 -5.21 -1.04
C CYS A 55 11.07 -4.15 -0.11
N PRO A 56 10.49 -2.93 -0.07
CA PRO A 56 10.93 -1.88 0.84
C PRO A 56 10.70 -2.28 2.32
N GLU A 57 11.23 -1.48 3.23
CA GLU A 57 10.99 -1.65 4.66
C GLU A 57 9.48 -1.76 4.98
N ASN A 58 9.17 -2.51 6.03
CA ASN A 58 7.80 -2.83 6.46
C ASN A 58 6.97 -3.63 5.44
N SER A 59 7.61 -4.32 4.49
CA SER A 59 6.93 -5.22 3.56
C SER A 59 7.74 -6.47 3.22
N VAL A 60 7.04 -7.53 2.83
CA VAL A 60 7.60 -8.84 2.49
C VAL A 60 7.09 -9.30 1.13
N CYS A 61 7.95 -9.98 0.35
CA CYS A 61 7.54 -10.56 -0.91
C CYS A 61 6.79 -11.87 -0.66
N VAL A 62 5.52 -11.94 -1.08
CA VAL A 62 4.65 -13.11 -0.92
C VAL A 62 4.30 -13.65 -2.29
N GLU A 63 4.41 -14.97 -2.45
CA GLU A 63 3.94 -15.71 -3.62
C GLU A 63 2.53 -16.24 -3.35
N PHE A 64 1.59 -15.98 -4.26
CA PHE A 64 0.20 -16.43 -4.16
C PHE A 64 -0.05 -17.68 -5.03
N GLU A 65 -1.24 -18.28 -4.90
CA GLU A 65 -1.61 -19.54 -5.57
C GLU A 65 -1.49 -19.52 -7.10
N ASN A 66 -1.48 -18.34 -7.71
CA ASN A 66 -1.34 -18.13 -9.15
C ASN A 66 0.11 -17.86 -9.60
N GLU A 67 1.10 -18.18 -8.75
CA GLU A 67 2.53 -17.96 -9.02
C GLU A 67 2.91 -16.48 -9.18
N GLU A 68 2.01 -15.56 -8.83
CA GLU A 68 2.29 -14.12 -8.83
C GLU A 68 2.86 -13.69 -7.47
N THR A 69 3.78 -12.73 -7.52
CA THR A 69 4.47 -12.21 -6.35
C THR A 69 4.14 -10.75 -6.12
N TYR A 70 3.86 -10.42 -4.86
CA TYR A 70 3.50 -9.08 -4.44
C TYR A 70 4.22 -8.72 -3.14
N CYS A 71 4.69 -7.48 -3.06
CA CYS A 71 5.08 -6.93 -1.77
C CYS A 71 3.83 -6.66 -0.93
N MET A 72 3.73 -7.34 0.22
CA MET A 72 2.65 -7.21 1.18
C MET A 72 3.17 -6.54 2.45
N ALA A 73 2.37 -5.68 3.06
CA ALA A 73 2.67 -5.03 4.33
C ALA A 73 2.88 -6.09 5.43
N LEU A 74 3.94 -5.92 6.21
CA LEU A 74 4.20 -6.74 7.40
C LEU A 74 3.19 -6.40 8.50
N CYS A 75 2.94 -7.34 9.39
CA CYS A 75 2.08 -7.15 10.57
C CYS A 75 2.55 -8.04 11.71
N ASP A 76 2.24 -7.66 12.95
CA ASP A 76 2.36 -8.55 14.11
C ASP A 76 0.97 -9.06 14.52
N THR A 77 -0.04 -8.21 14.38
CA THR A 77 -1.44 -8.47 14.71
C THR A 77 -2.38 -7.95 13.63
N SER A 78 -3.65 -8.39 13.63
CA SER A 78 -4.64 -7.91 12.66
C SER A 78 -4.97 -6.41 12.80
N ASP A 79 -4.63 -5.78 13.92
CA ASP A 79 -4.85 -4.34 14.13
C ASP A 79 -3.84 -3.48 13.36
N ASP A 80 -2.70 -4.06 12.96
CA ASP A 80 -1.72 -3.42 12.08
C ASP A 80 -2.23 -3.35 10.63
N CYS A 81 -3.24 -4.17 10.30
CA CYS A 81 -3.79 -4.27 8.98
C CYS A 81 -4.99 -3.34 8.78
N ARG A 82 -5.11 -2.81 7.56
CA ARG A 82 -6.28 -2.02 7.16
C ARG A 82 -7.58 -2.85 7.31
N THR A 83 -8.69 -2.18 7.60
CA THR A 83 -10.01 -2.82 7.64
C THR A 83 -10.26 -3.69 6.40
N GLY A 84 -10.70 -4.93 6.64
CA GLY A 84 -10.86 -5.95 5.58
C GLY A 84 -9.59 -6.76 5.30
N TYR A 85 -8.54 -6.59 6.10
CA TYR A 85 -7.34 -7.41 6.10
C TYR A 85 -7.10 -7.99 7.51
N THR A 86 -6.47 -9.15 7.55
CA THR A 86 -6.04 -9.83 8.77
C THR A 86 -4.58 -10.21 8.66
N CYS A 87 -3.89 -10.29 9.79
CA CYS A 87 -2.50 -10.72 9.80
C CYS A 87 -2.40 -12.23 9.59
N ASP A 88 -1.90 -12.64 8.42
CA ASP A 88 -1.63 -14.03 8.08
C ASP A 88 -0.22 -14.39 8.56
N GLN A 89 -0.12 -15.32 9.51
CA GLN A 89 1.14 -15.76 10.11
C GLN A 89 1.65 -17.10 9.52
N GLU A 90 0.90 -17.72 8.61
CA GLU A 90 1.11 -19.12 8.23
C GLU A 90 1.63 -19.29 6.80
N THR A 91 1.28 -18.37 5.89
CA THR A 91 1.44 -18.61 4.45
C THR A 91 2.58 -17.82 3.79
N GLY A 92 3.26 -16.93 4.52
CA GLY A 92 4.34 -16.09 4.00
C GLY A 92 5.72 -16.40 4.63
N ALA A 93 6.77 -15.83 4.07
CA ALA A 93 8.11 -15.86 4.68
C ALA A 93 8.20 -15.06 6.00
N ALA A 94 7.26 -14.14 6.21
CA ALA A 94 7.00 -13.40 7.43
C ALA A 94 5.49 -13.08 7.50
N PRO A 95 4.94 -12.78 8.69
CA PRO A 95 3.54 -12.40 8.80
C PRO A 95 3.20 -11.16 7.99
N TYR A 96 2.06 -11.18 7.29
CA TYR A 96 1.67 -10.10 6.38
C TYR A 96 0.15 -9.86 6.36
N CYS A 97 -0.25 -8.65 5.96
CA CYS A 97 -1.66 -8.30 5.84
C CYS A 97 -2.29 -8.94 4.61
N ARG A 98 -3.22 -9.86 4.83
CA ARG A 98 -3.97 -10.57 3.80
C ARG A 98 -5.43 -10.16 3.82
N GLN A 99 -6.00 -9.92 2.63
CA GLN A 99 -7.41 -9.54 2.53
C GLN A 99 -8.33 -10.68 3.00
N THR A 100 -9.29 -10.37 3.86
CA THR A 100 -10.37 -11.29 4.23
C THR A 100 -11.30 -11.45 3.03
N ARG A 101 -11.62 -12.69 2.64
CA ARG A 101 -12.52 -12.97 1.49
C ARG A 101 -13.89 -12.30 1.63
#